data_AF-A0A8X6RTH9-F1
#
_entry.id   AF-A0A8X6RTH9-F1
#
_cell.length_a   1.000
_cell.length_b   1.000
_cell.length_c   1.000
_cell.angle_alpha   90.00
_cell.angle_beta   90.00
_cell.angle_gamma   90.00
#
_symmetry.space_group_name_H-M   'P 1'
#
loop_
_entity.id
_entity.type
_entity.pdbx_description
1 polymer ?
#
loop_
_entity_poly.entity_id
_entity_poly.type
_entity_poly.pdbx_seq_one_letter_code
_entity_poly.pdbx_strand_id
1 'polypeptide(L)'
;MELQPTFAPHFGGLWEAGVKSLKYHLKRVIGNSILCHVEFLRLVIQIEAVLNSQPICPLSNDANDVETLTPAHFPAGSSLVAVSEPDYTEIPMNRLS
;
A
#
# COMPACT_ATOMS: atom_id res chain seq x y z
N MET A 1 -24.66 5.79 -6.52
CA MET A 1 -23.73 5.07 -7.40
C MET A 1 -23.57 5.95 -8.63
N GLU A 2 -22.60 6.85 -8.60
CA GLU A 2 -22.34 7.79 -9.71
C GLU A 2 -21.86 6.99 -10.92
N LEU A 3 -22.52 7.19 -12.07
CA LEU A 3 -22.18 6.50 -13.32
C LEU A 3 -20.93 7.17 -13.91
N GLN A 4 -19.90 6.38 -14.23
CA GLN A 4 -18.75 6.90 -14.98
C GLN A 4 -19.25 7.49 -16.32
N PRO A 5 -18.90 8.74 -16.66
CA PRO A 5 -19.29 9.32 -17.93
C PRO A 5 -18.71 8.46 -19.07
N THR A 6 -19.55 8.06 -20.02
CA THR A 6 -19.21 7.16 -21.14
C THR A 6 -18.06 7.65 -22.03
N PHE A 7 -17.62 8.90 -21.86
CA PHE A 7 -16.55 9.53 -22.63
C PHE A 7 -15.44 10.17 -21.77
N ALA A 8 -15.28 9.74 -20.52
CA ALA A 8 -14.24 10.24 -19.62
C ALA A 8 -13.32 9.09 -19.14
N PRO A 9 -12.45 8.52 -20.01
CA PRO A 9 -11.56 7.42 -19.65
C PRO A 9 -10.58 7.76 -18.51
N HIS A 10 -10.36 9.05 -18.26
CA HIS A 10 -9.54 9.52 -17.14
C HIS A 10 -10.22 9.39 -15.77
N PHE A 11 -11.57 9.41 -15.70
CA PHE A 11 -12.29 9.28 -14.43
C PHE A 11 -12.19 7.88 -13.82
N GLY A 12 -11.78 6.88 -14.60
CA GLY A 12 -11.63 5.49 -14.15
C GLY A 12 -10.20 5.02 -13.88
N GLY A 13 -9.19 5.76 -14.32
CA GLY A 13 -7.83 5.22 -14.44
C GLY A 13 -7.24 4.67 -13.13
N LEU A 14 -7.53 5.30 -11.99
CA LEU A 14 -7.01 4.87 -10.69
C LEU A 14 -7.62 3.54 -10.23
N TRP A 15 -8.95 3.37 -10.36
CA TRP A 15 -9.60 2.12 -9.97
C TRP A 15 -9.21 0.98 -10.91
N GLU A 16 -9.09 1.27 -12.21
CA GLU A 16 -8.64 0.30 -13.21
C GLU A 16 -7.20 -0.16 -12.93
N ALA A 17 -6.32 0.76 -12.56
CA ALA A 17 -4.96 0.45 -12.13
C ALA A 17 -4.96 -0.42 -10.87
N GLY A 18 -5.80 -0.13 -9.89
CA GLY A 18 -5.97 -0.97 -8.70
C GLY A 18 -6.40 -2.40 -9.03
N VAL A 19 -7.42 -2.56 -9.88
CA VAL A 19 -7.89 -3.88 -10.35
C VAL A 19 -6.81 -4.61 -11.12
N LYS A 20 -6.03 -3.91 -11.96
CA LYS A 20 -4.90 -4.49 -12.69
C LYS A 20 -3.81 -5.01 -11.73
N SER A 21 -3.46 -4.24 -10.71
CA SER A 21 -2.47 -4.61 -9.69
C SER A 21 -2.91 -5.81 -8.86
N LEU A 22 -4.18 -5.86 -8.43
CA LEU A 22 -4.75 -7.01 -7.72
C LEU A 22 -4.65 -8.29 -8.55
N LYS A 23 -5.12 -8.24 -9.81
CA LYS A 23 -5.06 -9.39 -10.73
C LYS A 23 -3.62 -9.85 -10.98
N TYR A 24 -2.68 -8.92 -11.08
CA TYR A 24 -1.26 -9.23 -11.23
C TYR A 24 -0.73 -10.03 -10.04
N HIS A 25 -0.99 -9.59 -8.81
CA HIS A 25 -0.53 -10.29 -7.60
C HIS A 25 -1.20 -11.66 -7.44
N LEU A 26 -2.52 -11.74 -7.64
CA LEU A 26 -3.25 -13.01 -7.58
C LEU A 26 -2.68 -14.05 -8.53
N LYS A 27 -2.44 -13.68 -9.80
CA LYS A 27 -1.89 -14.61 -10.80
C LYS A 27 -0.51 -15.14 -10.41
N ARG A 28 0.33 -14.30 -9.79
CA ARG A 28 1.69 -14.67 -9.38
C ARG A 28 1.71 -15.56 -8.14
N VAL A 29 0.84 -15.29 -7.16
CA VAL A 29 0.84 -16.01 -5.89
C VAL A 29 0.09 -17.34 -6.00
N ILE A 30 -1.05 -17.37 -6.71
CA ILE A 30 -1.85 -18.60 -6.87
C ILE A 30 -1.12 -19.63 -7.75
N GLY A 31 -0.54 -19.19 -8.86
CA GLY A 31 0.07 -20.09 -9.84
C GLY A 31 -0.94 -21.13 -10.34
N ASN A 32 -0.61 -22.41 -10.13
CA ASN A 32 -1.46 -23.56 -10.49
C ASN A 32 -2.19 -24.19 -9.28
N SER A 33 -2.15 -23.53 -8.12
CA SER A 33 -2.74 -24.05 -6.88
C SER A 33 -4.26 -23.82 -6.85
N ILE A 34 -5.00 -24.78 -6.32
CA ILE A 34 -6.43 -24.63 -6.04
C ILE A 34 -6.58 -24.22 -4.58
N LEU A 35 -7.12 -23.03 -4.34
CA LEU A 35 -7.33 -22.50 -2.99
C LEU A 35 -8.76 -22.75 -2.53
N CYS A 36 -8.90 -23.10 -1.25
CA CYS A 36 -10.19 -23.06 -0.56
C CYS A 36 -10.64 -21.59 -0.38
N HIS A 37 -11.94 -21.37 -0.18
CA HIS A 37 -12.51 -20.04 0.03
C HIS A 37 -11.79 -19.21 1.11
N VAL A 38 -11.46 -19.83 2.24
CA VAL A 38 -10.77 -19.16 3.35
C VAL A 38 -9.33 -18.79 2.96
N GLU A 39 -8.64 -19.66 2.23
CA GLU A 39 -7.27 -19.41 1.77
C GLU A 39 -7.24 -18.29 0.73
N PHE A 40 -8.21 -18.29 -0.19
CA PHE A 40 -8.37 -17.22 -1.17
C PHE A 40 -8.65 -15.87 -0.49
N LEU A 41 -9.54 -15.83 0.50
CA LEU A 41 -9.82 -14.60 1.26
C LEU A 41 -8.58 -14.09 1.98
N ARG A 42 -7.82 -14.97 2.66
CA ARG A 42 -6.56 -14.57 3.30
C ARG A 42 -5.57 -13.99 2.29
N LEU A 43 -5.45 -14.61 1.13
CA LEU A 43 -4.57 -14.12 0.07
C LEU A 43 -5.01 -12.72 -0.41
N VAL A 44 -6.30 -12.52 -0.64
CA VAL A 44 -6.82 -11.20 -1.05
C VAL A 44 -6.53 -10.14 0.02
N ILE A 45 -6.75 -10.44 1.30
CA ILE A 45 -6.44 -9.53 2.41
C ILE A 45 -4.95 -9.19 2.45
N GLN A 46 -4.07 -10.16 2.23
CA GLN A 46 -2.63 -9.91 2.17
C GLN A 46 -2.24 -9.02 0.99
N ILE A 47 -2.81 -9.28 -0.20
CA ILE A 47 -2.55 -8.46 -1.38
C ILE A 47 -3.09 -7.04 -1.17
N GLU A 48 -4.27 -6.89 -0.59
CA GLU A 48 -4.83 -5.59 -0.21
C GLU A 48 -3.89 -4.82 0.71
N ALA A 49 -3.36 -5.46 1.75
CA ALA A 49 -2.40 -4.84 2.66
C ALA A 49 -1.13 -4.37 1.93
N VAL A 50 -0.61 -5.17 0.98
CA VAL A 50 0.53 -4.79 0.14
C VAL A 50 0.21 -3.59 -0.74
N LEU A 51 -0.94 -3.61 -1.43
CA LEU A 51 -1.33 -2.51 -2.32
C LEU A 51 -1.58 -1.22 -1.54
N ASN A 52 -2.18 -1.30 -0.36
CA ASN A 52 -2.47 -0.15 0.49
C ASN A 52 -1.23 0.42 1.19
N SER A 53 -0.16 -0.36 1.32
CA SER A 53 1.12 0.08 1.90
C SER A 53 2.13 0.57 0.87
N GLN A 54 1.84 0.43 -0.43
CA GLN A 54 2.76 0.86 -1.49
C GLN A 54 2.92 2.39 -1.49
N PRO A 55 4.15 2.94 -1.47
CA PRO A 55 4.36 4.39 -1.46
C PRO A 55 3.97 5.04 -2.79
N ILE A 56 3.28 6.18 -2.73
CA ILE A 56 2.90 7.04 -3.86
C ILE A 56 3.92 8.18 -4.02
N CYS A 57 4.18 8.92 -2.94
CA CYS A 57 5.13 10.03 -2.88
C CYS A 57 5.61 10.26 -1.43
N PRO A 58 6.76 10.88 -1.19
CA PRO A 58 7.13 11.33 0.15
C PRO A 58 6.15 12.39 0.68
N LEU A 59 5.91 12.43 2.00
CA LEU A 59 5.09 13.49 2.63
C LEU A 59 5.87 14.80 2.79
N SER A 60 7.19 14.71 2.96
CA SER A 60 8.08 15.85 3.18
C SER A 60 9.18 15.92 2.13
N ASN A 61 9.78 17.10 2.02
CA ASN A 61 10.95 17.34 1.18
C ASN A 61 12.27 17.17 1.96
N ASP A 62 12.20 16.87 3.25
CA ASP A 62 13.36 16.55 4.08
C ASP A 62 13.87 15.15 3.73
N ALA A 63 15.16 15.04 3.44
CA ALA A 63 15.81 13.77 3.12
C ALA A 63 15.89 12.81 4.31
N ASN A 64 15.69 13.30 5.53
CA ASN A 64 15.66 12.49 6.75
C ASN A 64 14.25 11.99 7.10
N ASP A 65 13.21 12.53 6.46
CA ASP A 65 11.84 12.08 6.67
C ASP A 65 11.56 10.87 5.79
N VAL A 66 11.30 9.74 6.45
CA VAL A 66 11.01 8.45 5.81
C VAL A 66 9.50 8.24 5.61
N GLU A 67 8.66 9.19 6.03
CA GLU A 67 7.22 9.09 5.83
C GLU A 67 6.83 9.26 4.36
N THR A 68 6.07 8.29 3.87
CA THR A 68 5.55 8.27 2.49
C THR A 68 4.04 8.17 2.47
N LEU A 69 3.43 8.92 1.57
CA LEU A 69 2.00 8.90 1.32
C LEU A 69 1.70 7.58 0.62
N THR A 70 1.00 6.70 1.34
CA THR A 70 0.51 5.42 0.81
C THR A 70 -1.00 5.52 0.56
N PRO A 71 -1.60 4.67 -0.30
CA PRO A 71 -3.03 4.65 -0.52
C PRO A 71 -3.84 4.49 0.76
N ALA A 72 -3.30 3.80 1.78
CA ALA A 72 -3.93 3.66 3.08
C ALA A 72 -4.21 4.98 3.81
N HIS A 73 -3.44 6.03 3.56
CA HIS A 73 -3.64 7.32 4.22
C HIS A 73 -5.00 7.94 3.89
N PHE A 74 -5.57 7.66 2.71
CA PHE A 74 -6.88 8.20 2.34
C PHE A 74 -8.03 7.57 3.17
N PRO A 75 -8.21 6.23 3.20
CA PRO A 75 -9.29 5.61 3.97
C PRO A 75 -9.00 5.50 5.47
N ALA A 76 -7.75 5.26 5.89
CA ALA A 76 -7.39 5.02 7.29
C ALA A 76 -6.87 6.26 8.02
N GLY A 77 -6.57 7.35 7.30
CA GLY A 77 -6.01 8.58 7.87
C GLY A 77 -4.54 8.47 8.30
N SER A 78 -3.91 7.31 8.13
CA SER A 78 -2.51 7.03 8.52
C SER A 78 -1.95 5.84 7.75
N SER A 79 -0.63 5.65 7.81
CA SER A 79 0.05 4.51 7.21
C SER A 79 -0.34 3.20 7.91
N LEU A 80 -0.56 2.13 7.12
CA LEU A 80 -0.72 0.76 7.66
C LEU A 80 0.61 0.11 8.07
N VAL A 81 1.73 0.74 7.72
CA VAL A 81 3.07 0.29 8.08
C VAL A 81 3.66 1.31 9.04
N ALA A 82 4.05 0.85 10.23
CA ALA A 82 4.82 1.66 11.16
C ALA A 82 6.18 2.02 10.53
N VAL A 83 6.57 3.29 10.60
CA VAL A 83 7.92 3.72 10.25
C VAL A 83 8.90 2.87 11.06
N SER A 84 9.91 2.30 10.39
CA SER A 84 10.98 1.58 11.10
C SER A 84 11.67 2.56 12.04
N GLU A 85 11.69 2.27 13.34
CA GLU A 85 12.39 3.12 14.30
C GLU A 85 13.85 3.27 13.86
N PRO A 86 14.42 4.48 13.88
CA PRO A 86 15.81 4.67 13.54
C PRO A 86 16.68 3.85 14.50
N ASP A 87 17.71 3.20 13.96
CA ASP A 87 18.59 2.35 14.75
C ASP A 87 19.46 3.22 15.69
N TYR A 88 19.12 3.21 16.98
CA TYR A 88 19.84 3.95 18.01
C TYR A 88 21.06 3.20 18.57
N THR A 89 21.41 2.01 18.05
CA THR A 89 22.50 1.20 18.61
C THR A 89 23.87 1.89 18.59
N GLU A 90 24.08 2.87 17.70
CA GLU A 90 25.33 3.64 17.62
C GLU A 90 25.33 4.96 18.40
N ILE A 91 24.22 5.35 19.05
CA ILE A 91 24.14 6.64 19.74
C ILE A 91 24.57 6.46 21.21
N PRO A 92 25.70 7.04 21.65
CA PRO A 92 26.13 6.93 23.04
C PRO A 92 25.10 7.60 23.96
N MET A 93 24.64 6.84 24.94
CA MET A 93 23.57 7.18 25.88
C MET A 93 23.84 8.42 26.77
N ASN A 94 24.97 9.11 26.59
CA ASN A 94 25.34 10.30 27.34
C ASN A 94 24.98 11.64 26.66
N ARG A 95 24.41 11.62 25.45
CA ARG A 95 24.02 12.85 24.76
C ARG A 95 22.68 13.36 25.32
N LEU A 96 22.76 14.17 26.37
CA LEU A 96 21.69 15.09 26.74
C LEU A 96 21.68 16.23 25.70
N SER A 97 20.51 16.45 25.08
CA SER A 97 20.27 17.63 24.25
C SER A 97 19.97 18.86 25.09
#